data_AF-A0A3S1IGS9-F1
#
_entry.id   AF-A0A3S1IGS9-F1
#
_cell.length_a   1.000
_cell.length_b   1.000
_cell.length_c   1.000
_cell.angle_alpha   90.00
_cell.angle_beta   90.00
_cell.angle_gamma   90.00
#
_symmetry.space_group_name_H-M   'P 1'
#
loop_
_entity.id
_entity.type
_entity.pdbx_description
1 polymer ?
#
loop_
_entity_poly.entity_id
_entity_poly.type
_entity_poly.pdbx_seq_one_letter_code
_entity_poly.pdbx_strand_id
1 'polypeptide(L)'
;CLLADIGWRAHPEYRGKQSLNIIAHASFIGVDHPGRAFLALANAYRHEGIFNESIAPEIKALATPRYIERARVLAAVMRVVYLLTAAMPGVMPRLKWESRGNGVLALVLPASLADLYGERPAGRLAQLARVTNRRLVLAVEGGPDMPAK
;
A
#
# COMPACT_ATOMS: atom_id res chain seq x y z
N CYS A 1 3.58 -2.59 9.24
CA CYS A 1 3.30 -1.14 9.15
C CYS A 1 4.39 -0.28 9.79
N LEU A 2 4.83 -0.57 11.02
CA LEU A 2 5.84 0.25 11.73
C LEU A 2 7.18 0.40 10.98
N LEU A 3 7.55 -0.59 10.15
CA LEU A 3 8.75 -0.55 9.34
C LEU A 3 8.56 0.14 7.98
N ALA A 4 7.36 0.63 7.64
CA ALA A 4 7.04 1.04 6.28
C ALA A 4 7.87 2.23 5.78
N ASP A 5 8.28 3.14 6.66
CA ASP A 5 8.96 4.39 6.27
C ASP A 5 10.41 4.50 6.75
N ILE A 6 11.02 3.41 7.22
CA ILE A 6 12.40 3.43 7.75
C ILE A 6 13.46 3.91 6.73
N GLY A 7 13.17 3.75 5.43
CA GLY A 7 14.06 4.19 4.35
C GLY A 7 13.73 5.56 3.75
N TRP A 8 12.86 6.38 4.36
CA TRP A 8 12.35 7.60 3.72
C TRP A 8 13.42 8.57 3.22
N ARG A 9 14.58 8.65 3.91
CA ARG A 9 15.72 9.50 3.55
C ARG A 9 16.59 8.96 2.41
N ALA A 10 16.38 7.71 2.00
CA ALA A 10 17.06 7.15 0.85
C ALA A 10 16.65 7.86 -0.44
N HIS A 11 17.55 7.86 -1.42
CA HIS A 11 17.27 8.32 -2.77
C HIS A 11 16.01 7.61 -3.33
N PRO A 12 15.10 8.29 -4.04
CA PRO A 12 13.86 7.69 -4.52
C PRO A 12 14.04 6.37 -5.29
N GLU A 13 15.10 6.25 -6.09
CA GLU A 13 15.40 5.04 -6.88
C GLU A 13 15.89 3.86 -6.04
N TYR A 14 16.49 4.12 -4.87
CA TYR A 14 17.04 3.08 -4.00
C TYR A 14 16.17 2.77 -2.78
N ARG A 15 15.11 3.55 -2.55
CA ARG A 15 14.33 3.49 -1.32
C ARG A 15 13.72 2.11 -1.04
N GLY A 16 13.23 1.43 -2.08
CA GLY A 16 12.69 0.07 -1.98
C GLY A 16 13.77 -0.94 -1.59
N LYS A 17 14.77 -1.10 -2.46
CA LYS A 17 15.93 -1.97 -2.26
C LYS A 17 16.64 -1.74 -0.91
N GLN A 18 16.85 -0.49 -0.51
CA GLN A 18 17.51 -0.18 0.76
C GLN A 18 16.64 -0.57 1.96
N SER A 19 15.35 -0.27 1.94
CA SER A 19 14.43 -0.68 3.02
C SER A 19 14.32 -2.22 3.11
N LEU A 20 14.25 -2.90 1.96
CA LEU A 20 14.29 -4.36 1.88
C LEU A 20 15.56 -4.92 2.52
N ASN A 21 16.73 -4.38 2.16
CA ASN A 21 18.01 -4.85 2.69
C ASN A 21 18.12 -4.62 4.20
N ILE A 22 17.66 -3.47 4.70
CA ILE A 22 17.61 -3.21 6.15
C ILE A 22 16.75 -4.27 6.85
N ILE A 23 15.54 -4.55 6.34
CA ILE A 23 14.61 -5.51 6.96
C ILE A 23 15.13 -6.96 6.87
N ALA A 24 15.70 -7.34 5.72
CA ALA A 24 16.23 -8.68 5.50
C ALA A 24 17.42 -9.01 6.41
N HIS A 25 18.28 -8.03 6.72
CA HIS A 25 19.50 -8.24 7.50
C HIS A 25 19.42 -7.75 8.95
N ALA A 26 18.34 -7.07 9.35
CA ALA A 26 18.17 -6.61 10.74
C ALA A 26 18.04 -7.77 11.73
N SER A 27 18.57 -7.61 12.94
CA SER A 27 18.53 -8.59 14.03
C SER A 27 17.17 -8.66 14.73
N PHE A 28 16.08 -8.86 13.97
CA PHE A 28 14.75 -9.10 14.54
C PHE A 28 14.70 -10.45 15.26
N ILE A 29 14.18 -10.45 16.48
CA ILE A 29 13.77 -11.64 17.24
C ILE A 29 12.26 -11.87 17.08
N GLY A 30 11.80 -13.11 17.19
CA GLY A 30 10.37 -13.44 17.14
C GLY A 30 9.74 -13.40 15.74
N VAL A 31 10.55 -13.44 14.68
CA VAL A 31 10.08 -13.56 13.28
C VAL A 31 10.90 -14.63 12.56
N ASP A 32 10.20 -15.55 11.89
CA ASP A 32 10.81 -16.61 11.08
C ASP A 32 11.23 -16.10 9.69
N HIS A 33 11.89 -16.93 8.89
CA HIS A 33 12.34 -16.53 7.55
C HIS A 33 11.18 -16.10 6.63
N PRO A 34 10.06 -16.85 6.53
CA PRO A 34 8.94 -16.42 5.71
C PRO A 34 8.28 -15.11 6.19
N GLY A 35 8.15 -14.91 7.51
CA GLY A 35 7.65 -13.66 8.08
C GLY A 35 8.57 -12.47 7.80
N ARG A 36 9.90 -12.68 7.87
CA ARG A 36 10.89 -11.67 7.49
C ARG A 36 10.79 -11.32 6.00
N ALA A 37 10.66 -12.32 5.14
CA ALA A 37 10.46 -12.13 3.72
C ALA A 37 9.17 -11.32 3.45
N PHE A 38 8.07 -11.61 4.14
CA PHE A 38 6.85 -10.82 4.08
C PHE A 38 7.08 -9.33 4.42
N LEU A 39 7.76 -9.05 5.53
CA LEU A 39 8.05 -7.67 5.95
C LEU A 39 8.89 -6.91 4.90
N ALA A 40 9.91 -7.57 4.36
CA ALA A 40 10.82 -7.00 3.39
C ALA A 40 10.12 -6.74 2.04
N LEU A 41 9.35 -7.72 1.55
CA LEU A 41 8.59 -7.61 0.31
C LEU A 41 7.49 -6.57 0.39
N ALA A 42 6.77 -6.46 1.52
CA ALA A 42 5.73 -5.44 1.70
C ALA A 42 6.31 -4.02 1.56
N ASN A 43 7.53 -3.80 2.07
CA ASN A 43 8.22 -2.53 1.93
C ASN A 43 8.74 -2.30 0.49
N ALA A 44 9.36 -3.32 -0.12
CA ALA A 44 9.82 -3.23 -1.50
C ALA A 44 8.69 -2.92 -2.48
N TYR A 45 7.57 -3.65 -2.41
CA TYR A 45 6.39 -3.41 -3.26
C TYR A 45 5.78 -2.02 -3.02
N ARG A 46 5.84 -1.49 -1.79
CA ARG A 46 5.35 -0.13 -1.49
C ARG A 46 6.10 0.90 -2.32
N HIS A 47 7.40 0.74 -2.51
CA HIS A 47 8.24 1.69 -3.25
C HIS A 47 8.29 1.39 -4.74
N GLU A 48 8.63 0.16 -5.10
CA GLU A 48 8.99 -0.24 -6.47
C GLU A 48 7.78 -0.67 -7.31
N GLY A 49 6.61 -0.84 -6.69
CA GLY A 49 5.36 -1.18 -7.36
C GLY A 49 4.93 -2.64 -7.17
N ILE A 50 3.63 -2.83 -7.02
CA ILE A 50 3.03 -4.10 -6.57
C ILE A 50 2.96 -5.19 -7.66
N PHE A 51 3.13 -4.81 -8.93
CA PHE A 51 3.12 -5.72 -10.10
C PHE A 51 4.52 -5.92 -10.69
N ASN A 52 5.56 -5.44 -10.01
CA ASN A 52 6.93 -5.66 -10.45
C ASN A 52 7.40 -7.05 -10.01
N GLU A 53 7.47 -7.97 -10.98
CA GLU A 53 7.89 -9.35 -10.75
C GLU A 53 9.41 -9.52 -10.62
N SER A 54 10.24 -8.53 -10.93
CA SER A 54 11.69 -8.64 -10.79
C SER A 54 12.19 -8.33 -9.37
N ILE A 55 11.32 -7.87 -8.47
CA ILE A 55 11.70 -7.49 -7.10
C ILE A 55 12.20 -8.71 -6.32
N ALA A 56 13.48 -8.70 -5.92
CA ALA A 56 14.08 -9.60 -4.93
C ALA A 56 13.63 -11.09 -5.06
N PRO A 57 13.94 -11.76 -6.19
CA PRO A 57 13.52 -13.13 -6.43
C PRO A 57 14.00 -14.10 -5.33
N GLU A 58 15.17 -13.88 -4.76
CA GLU A 58 15.74 -14.68 -3.68
C GLU A 58 14.91 -14.54 -2.39
N ILE A 59 14.46 -13.33 -2.06
CA ILE A 59 13.59 -13.09 -0.90
C ILE A 59 12.21 -13.70 -1.13
N LYS A 60 11.68 -13.61 -2.36
CA LYS A 60 10.41 -14.26 -2.71
C LYS A 60 10.46 -15.78 -2.50
N ALA A 61 11.58 -16.43 -2.81
CA ALA A 61 11.74 -17.87 -2.61
C ALA A 61 11.66 -18.30 -1.14
N LEU A 62 11.90 -17.38 -0.20
CA LEU A 62 11.79 -17.63 1.24
C LEU A 62 10.36 -17.43 1.78
N ALA A 63 9.47 -16.81 1.00
CA ALA A 63 8.08 -16.53 1.39
C ALA A 63 7.13 -17.59 0.85
N THR A 64 6.07 -17.89 1.62
CA THR A 64 4.95 -18.69 1.10
C THR A 64 4.12 -17.86 0.10
N PRO A 65 3.36 -18.50 -0.81
CA PRO A 65 2.47 -17.77 -1.73
C PRO A 65 1.52 -16.81 -1.01
N ARG A 66 0.99 -17.23 0.15
CA ARG A 66 0.12 -16.40 1.00
C ARG A 66 0.82 -15.16 1.54
N TYR A 67 2.11 -15.26 1.90
CA TYR A 67 2.87 -14.09 2.34
C TYR A 67 3.17 -13.13 1.20
N ILE A 68 3.48 -13.63 0.00
CA ILE A 68 3.69 -12.77 -1.17
C ILE A 68 2.41 -12.00 -1.50
N GLU A 69 1.26 -12.68 -1.52
CA GLU A 69 -0.05 -12.05 -1.76
C GLU A 69 -0.36 -10.98 -0.72
N ARG A 70 -0.22 -11.31 0.58
CA ARG A 70 -0.46 -10.35 1.67
C ARG A 70 0.50 -9.17 1.62
N ALA A 71 1.77 -9.38 1.24
CA ALA A 71 2.74 -8.31 1.10
C ALA A 71 2.31 -7.33 0.00
N ARG A 72 1.82 -7.84 -1.15
CA ARG A 72 1.27 -7.00 -2.22
C ARG A 72 0.03 -6.23 -1.78
N VAL A 73 -0.92 -6.89 -1.10
CA VAL A 73 -2.13 -6.23 -0.56
C VAL A 73 -1.74 -5.11 0.40
N LEU A 74 -0.87 -5.37 1.37
CA LEU A 74 -0.44 -4.38 2.35
C LEU A 74 0.27 -3.19 1.67
N ALA A 75 1.17 -3.47 0.72
CA ALA A 75 1.86 -2.47 -0.06
C ALA A 75 0.89 -1.61 -0.89
N ALA A 76 -0.11 -2.23 -1.52
CA ALA A 76 -1.13 -1.53 -2.30
C ALA A 76 -1.95 -0.57 -1.42
N VAL A 77 -2.39 -1.02 -0.24
CA VAL A 77 -3.08 -0.16 0.73
C VAL A 77 -2.19 1.00 1.16
N MET A 78 -0.94 0.73 1.51
CA MET A 78 0.03 1.78 1.88
C MET A 78 0.22 2.79 0.75
N ARG A 79 0.31 2.35 -0.51
CA ARG A 79 0.48 3.25 -1.67
C ARG A 79 -0.70 4.18 -1.90
N VAL A 80 -1.91 3.78 -1.51
CA VAL A 80 -3.09 4.67 -1.50
C VAL A 80 -2.97 5.65 -0.32
N VAL A 81 -2.86 5.14 0.90
CA VAL A 81 -2.96 5.95 2.12
C VAL A 81 -1.79 6.93 2.27
N TYR A 82 -0.57 6.59 1.81
CA TYR A 82 0.57 7.52 1.87
C TYR A 82 0.41 8.74 0.97
N LEU A 83 -0.35 8.64 -0.13
CA LEU A 83 -0.66 9.82 -0.96
C LEU A 83 -1.61 10.78 -0.23
N LEU A 84 -2.54 10.24 0.56
CA LEU A 84 -3.53 11.04 1.29
C LEU A 84 -2.96 11.62 2.60
N THR A 85 -2.02 10.92 3.23
CA THR A 85 -1.51 11.27 4.56
C THR A 85 -0.16 11.98 4.52
N ALA A 86 0.57 11.92 3.42
CA ALA A 86 1.96 12.37 3.32
C ALA A 86 2.86 11.81 4.44
N ALA A 87 2.62 10.56 4.87
CA ALA A 87 3.32 9.90 5.98
C ALA A 87 3.10 10.56 7.37
N MET A 88 2.13 11.46 7.51
CA MET A 88 1.85 12.18 8.75
C MET A 88 0.57 11.65 9.43
N PRO A 89 0.47 11.75 10.76
CA PRO A 89 -0.74 11.40 11.49
C PRO A 89 -1.91 12.37 11.16
N GLY A 90 -3.12 12.02 11.63
CA GLY A 90 -4.29 12.89 11.58
C GLY A 90 -5.26 12.62 10.41
N VAL A 91 -4.76 12.39 9.19
CA VAL A 91 -5.63 12.14 8.03
C VAL A 91 -6.21 10.73 8.03
N MET A 92 -5.38 9.69 8.24
CA MET A 92 -5.80 8.28 8.11
C MET A 92 -7.02 7.89 8.95
N PRO A 93 -7.16 8.29 10.23
CA PRO A 93 -8.34 7.96 11.05
C PRO A 93 -9.65 8.56 10.55
N ARG A 94 -9.58 9.56 9.66
CA ARG A 94 -10.75 10.25 9.10
C ARG A 94 -11.22 9.66 7.77
N LEU A 95 -10.41 8.79 7.17
CA LEU A 95 -10.78 8.07 5.95
C LEU A 95 -11.72 6.93 6.30
N LYS A 96 -12.79 6.75 5.53
CA LYS A 96 -13.79 5.71 5.78
C LYS A 96 -13.92 4.77 4.60
N TRP A 97 -14.26 3.51 4.88
CA TRP A 97 -14.73 2.59 3.86
C TRP A 97 -16.25 2.52 3.93
N GLU A 98 -16.93 2.80 2.83
CA GLU A 98 -18.39 2.74 2.72
C GLU A 98 -18.79 1.69 1.68
N SER A 99 -19.69 0.77 2.05
CA SER A 99 -20.29 -0.14 1.06
C SER A 99 -21.29 0.65 0.24
N ARG A 100 -21.08 0.70 -1.06
CA ARG A 100 -22.03 1.21 -2.05
C ARG A 100 -22.85 0.05 -2.60
N GLY A 101 -23.92 0.37 -3.34
CA GLY A 101 -24.74 -0.62 -4.02
C GLY A 101 -23.91 -1.51 -4.95
N ASN A 102 -24.46 -2.69 -5.28
CA ASN A 102 -23.83 -3.66 -6.16
C ASN A 102 -22.45 -4.14 -5.68
N GLY A 103 -22.12 -4.14 -4.39
CA GLY A 103 -20.84 -4.70 -3.89
C GLY A 103 -19.60 -3.86 -4.24
N VAL A 104 -19.78 -2.57 -4.50
CA VAL A 104 -18.69 -1.58 -4.62
C VAL A 104 -18.30 -1.10 -3.22
N LEU A 105 -17.00 -0.93 -2.96
CA LEU A 105 -16.50 -0.36 -1.71
C LEU A 105 -15.81 0.97 -1.99
N ALA A 106 -16.32 2.05 -1.39
CA ALA A 106 -15.77 3.39 -1.57
C ALA A 106 -14.78 3.73 -0.44
N LEU A 107 -13.58 4.21 -0.81
CA LEU A 107 -12.72 4.93 0.13
C LEU A 107 -13.16 6.40 0.13
N VAL A 108 -13.75 6.84 1.23
CA VAL A 108 -14.38 8.15 1.34
C VAL A 108 -13.45 9.12 2.07
N LEU A 109 -13.15 10.23 1.40
CA LEU A 109 -12.47 11.39 1.96
C LEU A 109 -13.52 12.30 2.63
N PRO A 110 -13.26 12.84 3.84
CA PRO A 110 -14.14 13.85 4.41
C PRO A 110 -14.18 15.10 3.53
N ALA A 111 -15.29 15.83 3.52
CA ALA A 111 -15.48 16.99 2.63
C ALA A 111 -14.36 18.05 2.75
N SER A 112 -13.84 18.28 3.96
CA SER A 112 -12.71 19.18 4.21
C SER A 112 -11.36 18.74 3.59
N LEU A 113 -11.28 17.50 3.08
CA LEU A 113 -10.12 16.93 2.40
C LEU A 113 -10.43 16.65 0.92
N ALA A 114 -11.46 17.29 0.35
CA ALA A 114 -11.85 17.12 -1.04
C ALA A 114 -10.69 17.39 -2.01
N ASP A 115 -9.78 18.31 -1.69
CA ASP A 115 -8.62 18.65 -2.53
C ASP A 115 -7.60 17.51 -2.66
N LEU A 116 -7.66 16.49 -1.79
CA LEU A 116 -6.86 15.26 -1.93
C LEU A 116 -7.46 14.28 -2.94
N TYR A 117 -8.68 14.53 -3.43
CA TYR A 117 -9.28 13.76 -4.50
C TYR A 117 -8.54 14.05 -5.80
N GLY A 118 -8.09 13.01 -6.51
CA GLY A 118 -7.41 13.19 -7.79
C GLY A 118 -6.99 11.89 -8.46
N GLU A 119 -6.44 12.03 -9.68
CA GLU A 119 -6.08 10.91 -10.54
C GLU A 119 -5.02 10.00 -9.91
N ARG A 120 -4.05 10.56 -9.20
CA ARG A 120 -2.94 9.80 -8.62
C ARG A 120 -3.41 8.88 -7.46
N PRO A 121 -4.18 9.36 -6.45
CA PRO A 121 -4.84 8.48 -5.48
C PRO A 121 -5.80 7.47 -6.13
N ALA A 122 -6.62 7.90 -7.09
CA ALA A 122 -7.56 7.02 -7.79
C ALA A 122 -6.83 5.88 -8.53
N GLY A 123 -5.72 6.17 -9.22
CA GLY A 123 -4.88 5.18 -9.89
C GLY A 123 -4.24 4.19 -8.92
N ARG A 124 -3.81 4.64 -7.73
CA ARG A 124 -3.34 3.70 -6.68
C ARG A 124 -4.48 2.84 -6.13
N LEU A 125 -5.68 3.38 -6.01
CA LEU A 125 -6.84 2.63 -5.56
C LEU A 125 -7.26 1.57 -6.61
N ALA A 126 -7.17 1.89 -7.90
CA ALA A 126 -7.38 0.93 -8.99
C ALA A 126 -6.35 -0.21 -8.95
N GLN A 127 -5.09 0.09 -8.60
CA GLN A 127 -4.07 -0.95 -8.36
C GLN A 127 -4.45 -1.86 -7.18
N LEU A 128 -4.96 -1.30 -6.08
CA LEU A 128 -5.47 -2.08 -4.94
C LEU A 128 -6.70 -2.92 -5.31
N ALA A 129 -7.61 -2.37 -6.11
CA ALA A 129 -8.80 -3.07 -6.61
C ALA A 129 -8.41 -4.34 -7.38
N ARG A 130 -7.41 -4.24 -8.27
CA ARG A 130 -6.87 -5.39 -9.02
C ARG A 130 -6.24 -6.44 -8.13
N VAL A 131 -5.43 -6.04 -7.14
CA VAL A 131 -4.77 -6.99 -6.23
C VAL A 131 -5.77 -7.69 -5.30
N THR A 132 -6.83 -7.01 -4.87
CA THR A 132 -7.84 -7.56 -3.96
C THR A 132 -9.01 -8.22 -4.67
N ASN A 133 -9.08 -8.11 -6.00
CA ASN A 133 -10.23 -8.50 -6.81
C ASN A 133 -11.55 -7.92 -6.28
N ARG A 134 -11.53 -6.63 -5.93
CA ARG A 134 -12.69 -5.87 -5.42
C ARG A 134 -12.98 -4.68 -6.32
N ARG A 135 -14.23 -4.29 -6.42
CA ARG A 135 -14.60 -3.00 -7.03
C ARG A 135 -14.43 -1.89 -6.00
N LEU A 136 -13.39 -1.08 -6.18
CA LEU A 136 -13.07 0.04 -5.29
C LEU A 136 -13.23 1.37 -6.03
N VAL A 137 -13.77 2.37 -5.36
CA VAL A 137 -13.89 3.74 -5.87
C VAL A 137 -13.40 4.75 -4.82
N LEU A 138 -12.86 5.88 -5.28
CA LEU A 138 -12.52 6.99 -4.41
C LEU A 138 -13.71 7.95 -4.40
N ALA A 139 -14.12 8.45 -3.25
CA ALA A 139 -15.25 9.36 -3.12
C ALA A 139 -14.95 10.46 -2.10
N VAL A 140 -15.75 11.52 -2.13
CA VAL A 140 -15.75 12.60 -1.13
C VAL A 140 -17.10 12.58 -0.42
N GLU A 141 -17.12 12.78 0.91
CA GLU A 141 -18.36 12.88 1.68
C GLU A 141 -19.29 13.94 1.08
N GLY A 142 -20.51 13.53 0.72
CA GLY A 142 -21.52 14.41 0.10
C GLY A 142 -21.23 14.82 -1.35
N GLY A 143 -20.14 14.34 -1.95
CA GLY A 143 -19.79 14.59 -3.36
C GLY A 143 -20.26 13.47 -4.31
N PRO A 144 -20.25 13.72 -5.64
CA PRO A 144 -20.59 12.69 -6.62
C PRO A 144 -19.54 11.57 -6.66
N ASP A 145 -19.99 10.31 -6.78
CA ASP A 145 -19.12 9.14 -6.99
C ASP A 145 -18.48 9.23 -8.39
N MET A 146 -17.16 9.39 -8.46
CA MET A 146 -16.43 9.30 -9.73
C MET A 146 -15.85 7.88 -9.87
N PRO A 147 -16.18 7.14 -10.94
CA PRO A 147 -15.56 5.84 -11.18
C PRO A 147 -14.07 6.04 -11.49
N ALA A 148 -13.21 5.26 -10.84
CA ALA A 148 -11.82 5.13 -11.26
C ALA A 148 -11.80 4.61 -12.70
N LYS A 149 -11.24 5.40 -13.63
CA LYS A 149 -10.98 4.97 -15.01
C LYS A 149 -9.96 3.83 -15.04
#